data_AF-W4V599-F1
#
_entry.id   AF-W4V599-F1
#
_cell.length_a   1.000
_cell.length_b   1.000
_cell.length_c   1.000
_cell.angle_alpha   90.00
_cell.angle_beta   90.00
_cell.angle_gamma   90.00
#
_symmetry.space_group_name_H-M   'P 1'
#
loop_
_entity.id
_entity.type
_entity.pdbx_description
1 polymer ?
#
loop_
_entity_poly.entity_id
_entity_poly.type
_entity_poly.pdbx_seq_one_letter_code
_entity_poly.pdbx_strand_id
1 'polypeptide(L)'
;MPIIEFLERNAALYGHEKCLTEINLDLQESHNVIWREYELIENNPAGEYRRDMTWRVFDEKANRFANLLIKRGIKKGDKVAILLMNCLEWLPIYFGILKTGAIAVPMNFRYTAEEIKYCLNLSDSIALVFGPEFIGRVENIYDQIPNVKLLLFAGENVLLLLKAMTVLPLIVLPKHPT
;
A
#
# COMPACT_ATOMS: atom_id res chain seq x y z
N MET A 1 -7.05 11.79 17.30
CA MET A 1 -7.36 10.34 17.36
C MET A 1 -6.14 9.68 17.97
N PRO A 2 -6.25 8.93 19.07
CA PRO A 2 -5.11 8.62 19.94
C PRO A 2 -3.90 8.03 19.22
N ILE A 3 -4.11 7.15 18.23
CA ILE A 3 -3.00 6.51 17.50
C ILE A 3 -2.15 7.51 16.68
N ILE A 4 -2.77 8.56 16.13
CA ILE A 4 -2.06 9.60 15.37
C ILE A 4 -1.20 10.44 16.30
N GLU A 5 -1.74 10.79 17.48
CA GLU A 5 -1.02 11.55 18.51
C GLU A 5 0.20 10.78 19.02
N PHE A 6 0.11 9.45 19.14
CA PHE A 6 1.26 8.61 19.47
C PHE A 6 2.33 8.61 18.38
N LEU A 7 1.94 8.54 17.09
CA LEU A 7 2.89 8.64 15.98
C LEU A 7 3.62 9.99 16.02
N GLU A 8 2.88 11.10 16.14
CA GLU A 8 3.45 12.45 16.18
C GLU A 8 4.38 12.65 17.37
N ARG A 9 3.97 12.16 18.56
CA ARG A 9 4.80 12.19 19.76
C ARG A 9 6.09 11.38 19.58
N ASN A 10 6.01 10.19 19.01
CA ASN A 10 7.19 9.34 18.80
C ASN A 10 8.11 9.92 17.72
N ALA A 11 7.56 10.54 16.67
CA ALA A 11 8.36 11.24 15.66
C ALA A 11 9.12 12.43 16.26
N ALA A 12 8.52 13.13 17.23
CA ALA A 12 9.16 14.24 17.95
C ALA A 12 10.24 13.76 18.95
N LEU A 13 9.94 12.75 19.76
CA LEU A 13 10.85 12.28 20.83
C LEU A 13 11.93 11.31 20.34
N TYR A 14 11.59 10.44 19.38
CA TYR A 14 12.39 9.29 18.95
C TYR A 14 12.58 9.26 17.42
N GLY A 15 12.56 10.41 16.75
CA GLY A 15 12.50 10.50 15.29
C GLY A 15 13.58 9.72 14.51
N HIS A 16 14.74 9.48 15.12
CA HIS A 16 15.86 8.75 14.53
C HIS A 16 15.82 7.24 14.80
N GLU A 17 14.98 6.78 15.71
CA GLU A 17 14.84 5.36 16.04
C GLU A 17 14.03 4.63 14.98
N LYS A 18 14.43 3.38 14.69
CA LYS A 18 13.72 2.49 13.77
C LYS A 18 12.41 2.05 14.42
N CYS A 19 11.31 2.21 13.69
CA CYS A 19 9.96 1.88 14.16
C CYS A 19 9.30 0.78 13.33
N LEU A 20 9.71 0.61 12.08
CA LEU A 20 9.22 -0.41 11.18
C LEU A 20 10.39 -1.04 10.43
N THR A 21 10.29 -2.35 10.24
CA THR A 21 11.20 -3.14 9.43
C THR A 21 10.36 -4.01 8.50
N GLU A 22 10.64 -3.94 7.21
CA GLU A 22 10.14 -4.90 6.24
C GLU A 22 10.98 -6.16 6.34
N ILE A 23 10.30 -7.29 6.50
CA ILE A 23 10.92 -8.60 6.40
C ILE A 23 10.30 -9.23 5.16
N ASN A 24 10.97 -9.08 4.02
CA ASN A 24 10.48 -9.67 2.77
C ASN A 24 10.96 -11.12 2.68
N LEU A 25 10.03 -12.06 2.93
CA LEU A 25 10.31 -13.50 2.85
C LEU A 25 10.40 -14.01 1.40
N ASP A 26 9.88 -13.28 0.41
CA ASP A 26 9.84 -13.77 -0.99
C ASP A 26 11.21 -13.75 -1.68
N LEU A 27 12.21 -13.11 -1.07
CA LEU A 27 13.62 -13.21 -1.46
C LEU A 27 14.37 -14.32 -0.72
N GLN A 28 13.70 -15.07 0.17
CA GLN A 28 14.19 -16.40 0.53
C GLN A 28 14.00 -17.25 -0.70
N GLU A 29 15.07 -17.44 -1.48
CA GLU A 29 15.13 -18.54 -2.44
C GLU A 29 14.57 -19.76 -1.74
N SER A 30 13.50 -20.32 -2.32
CA SER A 30 12.84 -21.52 -1.88
C SER A 30 13.86 -22.65 -1.91
N HIS A 31 14.67 -22.76 -0.87
CA HIS A 31 15.22 -24.04 -0.48
C HIS A 31 14.00 -24.94 -0.34
N ASN A 32 14.02 -26.07 -1.04
CA ASN A 32 12.94 -27.05 -1.02
C ASN A 32 12.81 -27.61 0.40
N VAL A 33 12.21 -26.85 1.32
CA VAL A 33 12.00 -27.27 2.68
C VAL A 33 10.73 -28.10 2.69
N ILE A 34 10.92 -29.41 2.78
CA ILE A 34 9.83 -30.36 2.96
C ILE A 34 9.22 -30.04 4.32
N TRP A 35 7.88 -30.05 4.46
CA TRP A 35 7.17 -29.77 5.72
C TRP A 35 7.61 -30.62 6.94
N ARG A 36 8.45 -31.64 6.74
CA ARG A 36 9.10 -32.45 7.79
C ARG A 36 10.35 -31.81 8.41
N GLU A 37 10.91 -30.75 7.81
CA GLU A 37 12.17 -30.11 8.25
C GLU A 37 11.92 -28.79 9.01
N TYR A 38 10.68 -28.54 9.43
CA TYR A 38 10.22 -27.28 10.04
C TYR A 38 10.79 -26.96 11.44
N GLU A 39 11.63 -27.82 12.03
CA GLU A 39 12.07 -27.63 13.42
C GLU A 39 13.19 -26.60 13.62
N LEU A 40 13.85 -26.11 12.57
CA LEU A 40 14.96 -25.15 12.73
C LEU A 40 14.97 -24.10 11.61
N ILE A 41 14.11 -23.08 11.71
CA ILE A 41 14.34 -21.83 11.00
C ILE A 41 15.39 -21.06 11.81
N GLU A 42 16.67 -21.25 11.49
CA GLU A 42 17.67 -20.24 11.83
C GLU A 42 17.35 -18.99 11.01
N ASN A 43 17.05 -17.87 11.68
CA ASN A 43 17.05 -16.57 11.04
C ASN A 43 18.49 -16.30 10.55
N ASN A 44 18.78 -16.64 9.30
CA ASN A 44 20.04 -16.31 8.65
C ASN A 44 20.08 -14.78 8.42
N PRO A 45 20.94 -14.03 9.13
CA PRO A 45 20.95 -12.56 9.07
C PRO A 45 21.66 -12.02 7.82
N ALA A 46 22.08 -12.86 6.87
CA ALA A 46 23.05 -12.52 5.82
C ALA A 46 22.51 -12.48 4.38
N GLY A 47 21.19 -12.43 4.14
CA GLY A 47 20.62 -12.39 2.79
C GLY A 47 19.40 -11.48 2.59
N GLU A 48 19.13 -10.57 3.52
CA GLU A 48 17.84 -9.89 3.63
C GLU A 48 17.80 -8.58 2.81
N TYR A 49 16.83 -8.41 1.91
CA TYR A 49 16.38 -7.06 1.52
C TYR A 49 15.58 -6.47 2.68
N ARG A 50 16.31 -6.00 3.68
CA ARG A 50 15.76 -5.39 4.89
C ARG A 50 15.61 -3.89 4.67
N ARG A 51 14.37 -3.43 4.54
CA ARG A 51 14.06 -1.99 4.55
C ARG A 51 13.59 -1.59 5.93
N ASP A 52 14.14 -0.51 6.47
CA ASP A 52 13.75 0.05 7.76
C ASP A 52 13.13 1.44 7.59
N MET A 53 12.25 1.84 8.51
CA MET A 53 11.67 3.18 8.58
C MET A 53 11.80 3.73 9.99
N THR A 54 12.30 4.96 10.12
CA THR A 54 12.33 5.66 11.42
C THR A 54 11.01 6.34 11.73
N TRP A 55 10.77 6.67 13.00
CA TRP A 55 9.55 7.39 13.41
C TRP A 55 9.34 8.70 12.65
N ARG A 56 10.41 9.47 12.39
CA ARG A 56 10.31 10.72 11.62
C ARG A 56 9.89 10.48 10.18
N VAL A 57 10.50 9.50 9.50
CA VAL A 57 10.17 9.18 8.11
C VAL A 57 8.75 8.64 7.99
N PHE A 58 8.27 7.88 8.98
CA PHE A 58 6.89 7.42 9.03
C PHE A 58 5.92 8.62 9.09
N ASP A 59 6.08 9.51 10.06
CA ASP A 59 5.19 10.67 10.18
C ASP A 59 5.24 11.57 8.94
N GLU A 60 6.43 11.80 8.36
CA GLU A 60 6.59 12.55 7.11
C GLU A 60 5.86 11.89 5.93
N LYS A 61 5.99 10.57 5.75
CA LYS A 61 5.26 9.83 4.69
C LYS A 61 3.74 9.90 4.93
N ALA A 62 3.27 9.74 6.17
CA ALA A 62 1.85 9.84 6.52
C ALA A 62 1.30 11.25 6.25
N ASN A 63 2.02 12.30 6.65
CA ASN A 63 1.64 13.70 6.40
C ASN A 63 1.62 14.01 4.90
N ARG A 64 2.59 13.52 4.12
CA ARG A 64 2.58 13.69 2.66
C ARG A 64 1.37 13.01 2.02
N PHE A 65 1.02 11.80 2.46
CA PHE A 65 -0.14 11.10 1.93
C PHE A 65 -1.46 11.79 2.33
N ALA A 66 -1.59 12.24 3.58
CA ALA A 66 -2.74 13.03 4.04
C ALA A 66 -2.95 14.29 3.17
N ASN A 67 -1.88 15.05 2.94
CA ASN A 67 -1.91 16.25 2.11
C ASN A 67 -2.29 15.94 0.65
N LEU A 68 -1.83 14.81 0.10
CA LEU A 68 -2.25 14.37 -1.23
C LEU A 68 -3.77 14.11 -1.27
N LEU A 69 -4.30 13.36 -0.31
CA LEU A 69 -5.74 13.03 -0.23
C LEU A 69 -6.59 14.30 -0.11
N ILE A 70 -6.20 15.24 0.76
CA ILE A 70 -6.89 16.53 0.93
C ILE A 70 -6.88 17.31 -0.39
N LYS A 71 -5.73 17.40 -1.08
CA LYS A 71 -5.63 18.03 -2.40
C LYS A 71 -6.49 17.34 -3.48
N ARG A 72 -6.81 16.07 -3.29
CA ARG A 72 -7.70 15.28 -4.17
C ARG A 72 -9.16 15.36 -3.78
N GLY A 73 -9.49 16.16 -2.76
CA GLY A 73 -10.86 16.43 -2.34
C GLY A 73 -11.43 15.42 -1.35
N ILE A 74 -10.59 14.55 -0.77
CA ILE A 74 -11.00 13.70 0.37
C ILE A 74 -11.30 14.59 1.57
N LYS A 75 -12.43 14.31 2.22
CA LYS A 75 -12.95 15.04 3.38
C LYS A 75 -13.04 14.12 4.59
N LYS A 76 -13.21 14.74 5.76
CA LYS A 76 -13.50 14.03 7.00
C LYS A 76 -14.74 13.14 6.83
N GLY A 77 -14.64 11.89 7.24
CA GLY A 77 -15.70 10.89 7.13
C GLY A 77 -15.77 10.14 5.80
N ASP A 78 -15.06 10.60 4.76
CA ASP A 78 -14.93 9.82 3.52
C ASP A 78 -14.20 8.50 3.79
N LYS A 79 -14.49 7.48 3.00
CA LYS A 79 -13.93 6.14 3.17
C LYS A 79 -12.93 5.83 2.06
N VAL A 80 -11.72 5.44 2.45
CA VAL A 80 -10.61 5.17 1.55
C VAL A 80 -10.17 3.72 1.74
N ALA A 81 -10.38 2.91 0.70
CA ALA A 81 -9.97 1.51 0.68
C ALA A 81 -8.46 1.35 0.48
N ILE A 82 -7.88 0.33 1.11
CA ILE A 82 -6.47 -0.04 0.95
C ILE A 82 -6.39 -1.51 0.57
N LEU A 83 -5.83 -1.80 -0.60
CA LEU A 83 -5.58 -3.15 -1.11
C LEU A 83 -4.10 -3.28 -1.50
N LEU A 84 -3.28 -3.63 -0.52
CA LEU A 84 -1.83 -3.75 -0.65
C LEU A 84 -1.35 -5.07 -0.04
N MET A 85 -0.25 -5.59 -0.58
CA MET A 85 0.53 -6.62 0.11
C MET A 85 1.19 -6.02 1.36
N ASN A 86 1.80 -6.88 2.18
CA ASN A 86 2.59 -6.43 3.31
C ASN A 86 3.80 -5.64 2.79
N CYS A 87 3.81 -4.34 3.05
CA CYS A 87 4.89 -3.45 2.68
C CYS A 87 5.05 -2.31 3.69
N LEU A 88 6.23 -1.67 3.71
CA LEU A 88 6.48 -0.51 4.59
C LEU A 88 5.54 0.66 4.34
N GLU A 89 5.12 0.85 3.09
CA GLU A 89 4.23 1.95 2.69
C GLU A 89 2.82 1.83 3.26
N TRP A 90 2.39 0.62 3.64
CA TRP A 90 1.03 0.35 4.13
C TRP A 90 0.66 1.21 5.34
N LEU A 91 1.55 1.29 6.33
CA LEU A 91 1.29 2.03 7.57
C LEU A 91 1.26 3.55 7.35
N PRO A 92 2.23 4.18 6.64
CA PRO A 92 2.11 5.58 6.24
C PRO A 92 0.83 5.90 5.46
N ILE A 93 0.38 5.03 4.56
CA ILE A 93 -0.88 5.19 3.82
C ILE A 93 -2.07 5.18 4.80
N TYR A 94 -2.13 4.18 5.67
CA TYR A 94 -3.17 4.05 6.69
C TYR A 94 -3.25 5.29 7.59
N PHE A 95 -2.11 5.71 8.18
CA PHE A 95 -2.07 6.89 9.05
C PHE A 95 -2.33 8.19 8.29
N GLY A 96 -1.91 8.28 7.02
CA GLY A 96 -2.21 9.42 6.18
C GLY A 96 -3.71 9.59 5.94
N ILE A 97 -4.46 8.50 5.73
CA ILE A 97 -5.93 8.54 5.65
C ILE A 97 -6.51 9.07 6.96
N LEU A 98 -6.09 8.49 8.10
CA LEU A 98 -6.60 8.87 9.41
C LEU A 98 -6.33 10.35 9.76
N LYS A 99 -5.16 10.87 9.36
CA LYS A 99 -4.78 12.29 9.54
C LYS A 99 -5.69 13.26 8.78
N THR A 100 -6.33 12.83 7.69
CA THR A 100 -7.36 13.66 7.02
C THR A 100 -8.71 13.67 7.75
N GLY A 101 -8.89 12.80 8.74
CA GLY A 101 -10.19 12.50 9.35
C GLY A 101 -11.08 11.59 8.51
N ALA A 102 -10.56 11.05 7.40
CA ALA A 102 -11.19 9.98 6.63
C ALA A 102 -11.06 8.63 7.35
N ILE A 103 -11.82 7.65 6.88
CA ILE A 103 -11.89 6.29 7.42
C ILE A 103 -11.11 5.37 6.48
N ALA A 104 -10.11 4.68 7.00
CA ALA A 104 -9.40 3.65 6.25
C ALA A 104 -10.23 2.35 6.21
N VAL A 105 -10.31 1.72 5.03
CA VAL A 105 -10.97 0.44 4.81
C VAL A 105 -9.94 -0.58 4.28
N PRO A 106 -9.18 -1.24 5.16
CA PRO A 106 -8.27 -2.31 4.76
C PRO A 106 -9.00 -3.48 4.11
N MET A 107 -8.51 -3.95 2.97
CA MET A 107 -9.04 -5.11 2.25
C MET A 107 -8.08 -6.28 2.31
N ASN A 108 -8.62 -7.50 2.24
CA ASN A 108 -7.83 -8.71 2.22
C ASN A 108 -7.19 -8.90 0.84
N PHE A 109 -5.87 -9.09 0.79
CA PHE A 109 -5.13 -9.34 -0.45
C PHE A 109 -5.58 -10.62 -1.19
N ARG A 110 -6.26 -11.54 -0.51
CA ARG A 110 -6.78 -12.77 -1.12
C ARG A 110 -8.09 -12.57 -1.89
N TYR A 111 -8.72 -11.40 -1.79
CA TYR A 111 -9.98 -11.14 -2.48
C TYR A 111 -9.83 -11.20 -3.99
N THR A 112 -10.75 -11.94 -4.60
CA THR A 112 -11.01 -11.93 -6.04
C THR A 112 -11.52 -10.55 -6.48
N ALA A 113 -11.54 -10.30 -7.79
CA ALA A 113 -12.04 -9.06 -8.36
C ALA A 113 -13.49 -8.76 -7.90
N GLU A 114 -14.36 -9.77 -7.92
CA GLU A 114 -15.76 -9.64 -7.49
C GLU A 114 -15.90 -9.33 -5.99
N GLU A 115 -15.07 -9.93 -5.14
CA GLU A 115 -15.06 -9.63 -3.70
C GLU A 115 -14.55 -8.20 -3.42
N ILE A 116 -13.54 -7.73 -4.16
CA ILE A 116 -13.06 -6.34 -4.07
C ILE A 116 -14.20 -5.38 -4.42
N LYS A 117 -14.89 -5.61 -5.54
CA LYS A 117 -16.06 -4.80 -5.96
C LYS A 117 -17.14 -4.79 -4.89
N TYR A 118 -17.49 -5.97 -4.37
CA TYR A 118 -18.48 -6.10 -3.31
C TYR A 118 -18.10 -5.28 -2.07
N CYS A 119 -16.85 -5.39 -1.60
CA CYS A 119 -16.36 -4.63 -0.45
C CYS A 119 -16.33 -3.12 -0.71
N LEU A 120 -15.93 -2.67 -1.89
CA LEU A 120 -15.93 -1.24 -2.26
C LEU A 120 -17.35 -0.67 -2.18
N ASN A 121 -18.33 -1.40 -2.71
CA ASN A 121 -19.73 -1.00 -2.70
C ASN A 121 -20.33 -1.05 -1.29
N LEU A 122 -20.15 -2.15 -0.55
CA LEU A 122 -20.67 -2.31 0.81
C LEU A 122 -20.11 -1.25 1.75
N SER A 123 -18.84 -0.89 1.57
CA SER A 123 -18.20 0.13 2.38
C SER A 123 -18.52 1.55 1.93
N ASP A 124 -19.16 1.81 0.79
CA ASP A 124 -19.26 3.16 0.19
C ASP A 124 -17.89 3.85 0.05
N SER A 125 -16.85 3.10 -0.29
CA SER A 125 -15.52 3.66 -0.48
C SER A 125 -15.49 4.58 -1.69
N ILE A 126 -14.99 5.81 -1.50
CA ILE A 126 -14.89 6.80 -2.59
C ILE A 126 -13.51 6.83 -3.24
N ALA A 127 -12.54 6.15 -2.63
CA ALA A 127 -11.18 6.04 -3.13
C ALA A 127 -10.62 4.65 -2.83
N LEU A 128 -9.72 4.17 -3.68
CA LEU A 128 -8.98 2.93 -3.50
C LEU A 128 -7.49 3.18 -3.74
N VAL A 129 -6.68 2.75 -2.77
CA VAL A 129 -5.22 2.65 -2.89
C VAL A 129 -4.88 1.20 -3.15
N PHE A 130 -4.15 0.90 -4.23
CA PHE A 130 -3.79 -0.48 -4.56
C PHE A 130 -2.37 -0.63 -5.14
N GLY A 131 -1.82 -1.82 -4.95
CA GLY A 131 -0.45 -2.19 -5.34
C GLY A 131 -0.38 -2.91 -6.70
N PRO A 132 0.83 -3.15 -7.22
CA PRO A 132 1.07 -3.80 -8.51
C PRO A 132 0.39 -5.17 -8.64
N GLU A 133 0.30 -5.93 -7.55
CA GLU A 133 -0.27 -7.29 -7.51
C GLU A 133 -1.77 -7.31 -7.82
N PHE A 134 -2.45 -6.16 -7.71
CA PHE A 134 -3.89 -6.05 -7.84
C PHE A 134 -4.35 -5.37 -9.13
N ILE A 135 -3.43 -4.92 -9.99
CA ILE A 135 -3.76 -4.22 -11.24
C ILE A 135 -4.81 -5.01 -12.04
N GLY A 136 -4.53 -6.28 -12.36
CA GLY A 136 -5.46 -7.09 -13.17
C GLY A 136 -6.82 -7.32 -12.50
N ARG A 137 -6.89 -7.38 -11.16
CA ARG A 137 -8.17 -7.53 -10.44
C ARG A 137 -8.97 -6.25 -10.46
N VAL A 138 -8.31 -5.10 -10.29
CA VAL A 138 -8.95 -3.77 -10.33
C VAL A 138 -9.41 -3.43 -11.75
N GLU A 139 -8.63 -3.75 -12.78
CA GLU A 139 -9.01 -3.58 -14.19
C GLU A 139 -10.30 -4.33 -14.53
N ASN A 140 -10.44 -5.58 -14.06
CA ASN A 140 -11.65 -6.39 -14.31
C ASN A 140 -12.96 -5.77 -13.78
N ILE A 141 -12.88 -4.89 -12.78
CA ILE A 141 -14.05 -4.28 -12.13
C ILE A 141 -14.13 -2.77 -12.33
N TYR A 142 -13.20 -2.15 -13.06
CA TYR A 142 -13.07 -0.70 -13.15
C TYR A 142 -14.39 -0.02 -13.55
N ASP A 143 -15.03 -0.51 -14.61
CA ASP A 143 -16.30 0.04 -15.11
C ASP A 143 -17.51 -0.27 -14.19
N GLN A 144 -17.31 -1.13 -13.19
CA GLN A 144 -18.35 -1.61 -12.28
C GLN A 144 -18.30 -0.95 -10.88
N ILE A 145 -17.36 -0.02 -10.66
CA ILE A 145 -17.18 0.69 -9.37
C ILE A 145 -17.31 2.22 -9.51
N PRO A 146 -18.42 2.75 -10.07
CA PRO A 146 -18.57 4.18 -10.38
C PRO A 146 -18.51 5.10 -9.15
N ASN A 147 -18.72 4.56 -7.94
CA ASN A 147 -18.64 5.30 -6.69
C ASN A 147 -17.19 5.59 -6.26
N VAL A 148 -16.22 4.83 -6.77
CA VAL A 148 -14.79 5.03 -6.49
C VAL A 148 -14.25 6.10 -7.44
N LYS A 149 -14.21 7.35 -6.94
CA LYS A 149 -13.82 8.54 -7.72
C LYS A 149 -12.31 8.72 -7.84
N LEU A 150 -11.54 8.07 -6.98
CA LEU A 150 -10.10 8.22 -6.90
C LEU A 150 -9.40 6.86 -6.80
N LEU A 151 -8.63 6.52 -7.82
CA LEU A 151 -7.74 5.36 -7.83
C LEU A 151 -6.30 5.83 -7.65
N LEU A 152 -5.64 5.35 -6.59
CA LEU A 152 -4.25 5.65 -6.26
C LEU A 152 -3.42 4.38 -6.37
N PHE A 153 -2.42 4.41 -7.25
CA PHE A 153 -1.50 3.30 -7.41
C PHE A 153 -0.26 3.49 -6.52
N ALA A 154 0.08 2.46 -5.75
CA ALA A 154 1.28 2.41 -4.92
C ALA A 154 2.30 1.44 -5.52
N GLY A 155 3.14 1.94 -6.42
CA GLY A 155 4.25 1.18 -7.03
C GLY A 155 5.62 1.75 -6.69
N GLU A 156 6.68 1.00 -7.06
CA GLU A 156 8.06 1.43 -6.82
C GLU A 156 8.33 2.79 -7.48
N ASN A 157 8.63 3.77 -6.63
CA ASN A 157 9.05 5.16 -6.91
C ASN A 157 8.02 6.23 -7.30
N VAL A 158 6.72 5.98 -7.48
CA VAL A 158 5.76 7.09 -7.68
C VAL A 158 4.35 6.71 -7.20
N LEU A 159 3.71 7.59 -6.43
CA LEU A 159 2.26 7.58 -6.24
C LEU A 159 1.61 8.14 -7.51
N LEU A 160 1.39 7.27 -8.50
CA LEU A 160 0.81 7.66 -9.78
C LEU A 160 -0.71 7.78 -9.65
N LEU A 161 -1.23 8.89 -10.17
CA LEU A 161 -2.66 9.09 -10.34
C LEU A 161 -3.11 8.55 -11.67
N LEU A 162 -3.95 7.52 -11.62
CA LEU A 162 -4.77 7.11 -12.74
C LEU A 162 -5.93 8.11 -12.86
N LYS A 163 -5.69 9.25 -13.50
CA LYS A 163 -6.77 10.07 -14.03
C LYS A 163 -7.14 9.50 -15.39
N ALA A 164 -8.26 8.76 -15.41
CA ALA A 164 -8.91 8.19 -16.58
C ALA A 164 -8.07 7.15 -17.34
N MET A 165 -8.70 6.00 -17.61
CA MET A 165 -8.19 5.02 -18.57
C MET A 165 -7.92 5.69 -19.93
N THR A 166 -6.66 6.00 -20.17
CA THR A 166 -6.05 5.85 -21.49
C THR A 166 -4.87 4.91 -21.31
N VAL A 167 -5.09 3.65 -21.67
CA VAL A 167 -4.00 2.75 -22.02
C VAL A 167 -3.27 3.41 -23.20
N LEU A 168 -1.99 3.72 -23.05
CA LEU A 168 -0.98 3.38 -24.06
C LEU A 168 0.44 3.46 -23.48
N PRO A 169 1.35 2.63 -24.01
CA PRO A 169 2.54 2.11 -23.35
C PRO A 169 3.78 2.96 -23.66
N LEU A 170 4.79 2.93 -22.80
CA LEU A 170 6.17 3.16 -23.23
C LEU A 170 7.19 2.58 -22.24
N ILE A 171 7.34 1.26 -22.24
CA ILE A 171 8.69 0.66 -22.18
C ILE A 171 8.81 -0.14 -23.48
N VAL A 172 9.44 0.50 -24.46
CA VAL A 172 9.96 -0.16 -25.66
C VAL A 172 11.17 -0.96 -25.22
N LEU A 173 11.06 -2.28 -25.12
CA LEU A 173 12.24 -3.15 -25.14
C LEU A 173 12.80 -3.11 -26.58
N PRO A 174 14.10 -2.83 -26.77
CA PRO A 174 14.68 -2.80 -28.10
C PRO A 174 14.67 -4.22 -28.69
N LYS A 175 13.95 -4.41 -29.80
CA LYS A 175 14.26 -5.50 -30.71
C LYS A 175 15.56 -5.12 -31.42
N HIS A 176 16.61 -5.90 -31.20
CA HIS A 176 17.83 -5.85 -32.02
C HIS A 176 17.47 -5.88 -33.51
N PRO A 177 18.12 -5.07 -34.36
CA PRO A 177 18.09 -5.27 -35.80
C PRO A 177 19.19 -6.26 -36.21
N THR A 178 18.79 -7.24 -37.03
CA THR A 178 19.57 -8.14 -37.92
C THR A 178 20.88 -8.73 -37.40
#